data_AF-A0A971T8T9-F1
#
_entry.id   AF-A0A971T8T9-F1
#
_cell.length_a   1.000
_cell.length_b   1.000
_cell.length_c   1.000
_cell.angle_alpha   90.00
_cell.angle_beta   90.00
_cell.angle_gamma   90.00
#
_symmetry.space_group_name_H-M   'P 1'
#
loop_
_entity.id
_entity.type
_entity.pdbx_description
1 polymer ?
#
loop_
_entity_poly.entity_id
_entity_poly.type
_entity_poly.pdbx_seq_one_letter_code
_entity_poly.pdbx_strand_id
1 'polypeptide(L)'
;MQLFIRGAMIAAVWAAGTSCFAQVDPWPMFRCNPARTGASQLHGCATVALSWSYATGHTIESSPVVGSDGTAYYGSYDNRIYAMSSSGTLAWSYDAGNFVSTSPAFDGDAGRVYVASYVGRLFACTLGGALEWSYETGGLIARSSPAVDSGGCIYLGSADNRLHVLSPAGVLAWSYETAGDVHSSPSMEGERVFVGSKDGRLYALGADGAFAWSYDTGKTIGESSPAVGTDGTVYVGEIDPGKTPVPCNLYAFNSSGGLAWSYATGDDVSSSPAIGAEGIVAASGDGNVYLFNTDGTFRWSYVTGGYVHSSPAVDEDGMIFVGSFDGGVYALDSIGTLAWSYRTAGPVLSSPSIGLGGTVQIGSFDSVCYCFGAASASTPTPTPELTPTPEPTETQPPLDLKVNSTSPSAGDEFTAEVSVQPLEETFDAYGVVLGAGGAWSFDLANPGALVSGVRPLVRSVPGLTEVWGGTLFHMDSIPDYLRGAGFTFIAGLVPAGAPPAVEYAIPGFVDQEQVEIR
;
A
#
# COMPACT_ATOMS: atom_id res chain seq x y z
N MET A 1 -32.16 84.03 -16.56
CA MET A 1 -33.36 83.49 -15.89
C MET A 1 -32.93 82.22 -15.17
N GLN A 2 -33.06 82.19 -13.84
CA GLN A 2 -32.64 81.09 -12.95
C GLN A 2 -33.37 79.77 -13.28
N LEU A 3 -32.74 78.59 -13.04
CA LEU A 3 -33.23 77.57 -12.10
C LEU A 3 -32.30 76.33 -12.01
N PHE A 4 -31.84 76.06 -10.78
CA PHE A 4 -31.57 74.78 -10.10
C PHE A 4 -31.15 73.51 -10.86
N ILE A 5 -29.97 72.95 -10.50
CA ILE A 5 -29.75 71.50 -10.42
C ILE A 5 -29.15 71.18 -9.04
N ARG A 6 -29.92 70.46 -8.22
CA ARG A 6 -29.46 69.79 -7.00
C ARG A 6 -28.78 68.47 -7.38
N GLY A 7 -27.69 68.14 -6.69
CA GLY A 7 -26.87 66.96 -6.95
C GLY A 7 -27.49 65.62 -6.53
N ALA A 8 -26.86 64.55 -7.02
CA ALA A 8 -26.85 63.24 -6.42
C ALA A 8 -25.47 62.63 -6.65
N MET A 9 -24.73 62.38 -5.58
CA MET A 9 -23.55 61.50 -5.60
C MET A 9 -24.02 60.09 -5.91
N ILE A 10 -23.44 59.45 -6.93
CA ILE A 10 -23.55 58.00 -7.10
C ILE A 10 -22.31 57.40 -6.44
N ALA A 11 -22.53 56.71 -5.32
CA ALA A 11 -21.55 55.83 -4.72
C ALA A 11 -21.36 54.61 -5.62
N ALA A 12 -20.11 54.37 -6.07
CA ALA A 12 -19.76 53.15 -6.78
C ALA A 12 -19.72 51.99 -5.77
N VAL A 13 -20.64 51.04 -5.91
CA VAL A 13 -20.58 49.75 -5.23
C VAL A 13 -19.59 48.89 -6.02
N TRP A 14 -18.42 48.63 -5.43
CA TRP A 14 -17.54 47.56 -5.89
C TRP A 14 -18.13 46.23 -5.43
N ALA A 15 -18.69 45.48 -6.37
CA ALA A 15 -18.93 44.06 -6.14
C ALA A 15 -17.56 43.37 -6.14
N ALA A 16 -17.10 42.96 -4.96
CA ALA A 16 -15.98 42.03 -4.84
C ALA A 16 -16.46 40.68 -5.41
N GLY A 17 -16.13 40.42 -6.68
CA GLY A 17 -16.13 39.07 -7.18
C GLY A 17 -15.00 38.34 -6.47
N THR A 18 -15.32 37.49 -5.50
CA THR A 18 -14.42 36.41 -5.08
C THR A 18 -14.21 35.53 -6.30
N SER A 19 -13.10 35.74 -7.00
CA SER A 19 -12.51 34.74 -7.87
C SER A 19 -12.26 33.51 -7.01
N CYS A 20 -13.13 32.50 -7.15
CA CYS A 20 -12.86 31.15 -6.69
C CYS A 20 -11.65 30.68 -7.50
N PHE A 21 -10.44 30.83 -6.97
CA PHE A 21 -9.33 30.05 -7.47
C PHE A 21 -9.72 28.60 -7.24
N ALA A 22 -9.69 27.77 -8.29
CA ALA A 22 -9.82 26.33 -8.13
C ALA A 22 -8.76 25.91 -7.11
N GLN A 23 -9.21 25.27 -6.03
CA GLN A 23 -8.35 24.84 -4.95
C GLN A 23 -7.48 23.70 -5.52
N VAL A 24 -6.16 23.89 -5.54
CA VAL A 24 -5.25 22.90 -6.12
C VAL A 24 -5.04 21.80 -5.09
N ASP A 25 -5.48 20.58 -5.42
CA ASP A 25 -5.12 19.39 -4.65
C ASP A 25 -3.69 18.98 -5.03
N PRO A 26 -2.71 19.09 -4.12
CA PRO A 26 -1.30 18.96 -4.48
C PRO A 26 -0.91 17.53 -4.85
N TRP A 27 -1.54 16.53 -4.21
CA TRP A 27 -1.29 15.11 -4.48
C TRP A 27 -2.49 14.24 -4.03
N PRO A 28 -3.67 14.35 -4.66
CA PRO A 28 -4.92 13.77 -4.15
C PRO A 28 -4.95 12.23 -4.15
N MET A 29 -4.16 11.55 -4.96
CA MET A 29 -4.19 10.09 -5.06
C MET A 29 -2.83 9.51 -5.39
N PHE A 30 -2.70 8.17 -5.30
CA PHE A 30 -1.48 7.48 -5.70
C PHE A 30 -1.07 7.86 -7.13
N ARG A 31 0.18 8.31 -7.27
CA ARG A 31 0.77 8.86 -8.50
C ARG A 31 0.14 10.19 -8.96
N CYS A 32 -0.24 11.05 -8.01
CA CYS A 32 -0.68 12.43 -8.15
C CYS A 32 -2.09 12.63 -8.75
N ASN A 33 -2.45 11.95 -9.84
CA ASN A 33 -3.69 12.22 -10.57
C ASN A 33 -4.34 10.94 -11.15
N PRO A 34 -5.56 11.02 -11.72
CA PRO A 34 -6.24 9.86 -12.30
C PRO A 34 -5.44 9.12 -13.39
N ALA A 35 -4.63 9.83 -14.17
CA ALA A 35 -3.74 9.26 -15.19
C ALA A 35 -2.46 8.63 -14.59
N ARG A 36 -2.27 8.76 -13.28
CA ARG A 36 -1.15 8.22 -12.50
C ARG A 36 0.22 8.62 -13.03
N THR A 37 0.35 9.86 -13.50
CA THR A 37 1.62 10.35 -14.09
C THR A 37 2.76 10.41 -13.08
N GLY A 38 2.48 10.47 -11.78
CA GLY A 38 3.50 10.66 -10.74
C GLY A 38 4.27 11.98 -10.85
N ALA A 39 3.73 12.94 -11.61
CA ALA A 39 4.30 14.27 -11.80
C ALA A 39 3.43 15.34 -11.14
N SER A 40 4.07 16.33 -10.52
CA SER A 40 3.43 17.50 -9.90
C SER A 40 3.87 18.79 -10.57
N GLN A 41 2.99 19.79 -10.56
CA GLN A 41 3.32 21.17 -10.94
C GLN A 41 3.98 21.97 -9.80
N LEU A 42 4.11 21.36 -8.62
CA LEU A 42 4.82 21.96 -7.51
C LEU A 42 6.31 21.71 -7.65
N HIS A 43 7.11 22.59 -7.05
CA HIS A 43 8.55 22.45 -6.94
C HIS A 43 8.86 21.73 -5.63
N GLY A 44 9.48 20.55 -5.70
CA GLY A 44 9.85 19.77 -4.53
C GLY A 44 11.05 20.38 -3.79
N CYS A 45 11.31 19.91 -2.57
CA CYS A 45 12.41 20.45 -1.79
C CYS A 45 13.77 20.06 -2.40
N ALA A 46 14.55 21.07 -2.80
CA ALA A 46 15.90 20.87 -3.36
C ALA A 46 16.97 20.53 -2.32
N THR A 47 16.67 20.62 -1.02
CA THR A 47 17.57 20.28 0.08
C THR A 47 16.85 19.44 1.13
N VAL A 48 17.61 18.57 1.80
CA VAL A 48 17.08 17.74 2.89
C VAL A 48 16.94 18.57 4.16
N ALA A 49 15.69 18.75 4.59
CA ALA A 49 15.35 19.30 5.90
C ALA A 49 14.13 18.55 6.42
N LEU A 50 14.28 17.83 7.54
CA LEU A 50 13.15 17.14 8.17
C LEU A 50 12.22 18.18 8.79
N SER A 51 11.00 18.29 8.25
CA SER A 51 9.97 19.20 8.77
C SER A 51 9.24 18.55 9.93
N TRP A 52 8.77 17.31 9.74
CA TRP A 52 8.19 16.49 10.79
C TRP A 52 8.35 15.00 10.48
N SER A 53 8.20 14.18 11.50
CA SER A 53 8.01 12.74 11.36
C SER A 53 6.96 12.24 12.37
N TYR A 54 6.26 11.17 12.01
CA TYR A 54 5.22 10.59 12.87
C TYR A 54 5.32 9.07 12.88
N ALA A 55 5.47 8.49 14.06
CA ALA A 55 5.53 7.04 14.26
C ALA A 55 4.12 6.46 14.42
N THR A 56 3.82 5.44 13.62
CA THR A 56 2.60 4.62 13.71
C THR A 56 2.88 3.32 14.46
N GLY A 57 1.87 2.47 14.65
CA GLY A 57 2.01 1.21 15.37
C GLY A 57 2.71 0.10 14.57
N HIS A 58 2.81 0.24 13.25
CA HIS A 58 3.48 -0.72 12.37
C HIS A 58 3.99 -0.06 11.08
N THR A 59 4.63 -0.83 10.22
CA THR A 59 5.21 -0.41 8.95
C THR A 59 4.23 0.34 8.02
N ILE A 60 4.76 1.32 7.28
CA ILE A 60 4.01 2.11 6.30
C ILE A 60 4.48 1.75 4.88
N GLU A 61 3.68 0.95 4.18
CA GLU A 61 3.82 0.71 2.73
C GLU A 61 2.97 1.68 1.90
N SER A 62 1.82 2.11 2.44
CA SER A 62 0.93 3.09 1.81
C SER A 62 1.69 4.36 1.46
N SER A 63 1.50 4.84 0.23
CA SER A 63 2.04 6.14 -0.17
C SER A 63 1.17 7.26 0.41
N PRO A 64 1.76 8.31 1.01
CA PRO A 64 0.99 9.47 1.44
C PRO A 64 0.30 10.15 0.27
N VAL A 65 -0.90 10.69 0.53
CA VAL A 65 -1.60 11.61 -0.35
C VAL A 65 -1.86 12.90 0.39
N VAL A 66 -1.85 14.03 -0.31
CA VAL A 66 -1.92 15.35 0.30
C VAL A 66 -3.13 16.09 -0.26
N GLY A 67 -4.07 16.41 0.63
CA GLY A 67 -5.24 17.23 0.32
C GLY A 67 -4.87 18.70 0.13
N SER A 68 -5.78 19.48 -0.42
CA SER A 68 -5.55 20.90 -0.68
C SER A 68 -5.36 21.79 0.55
N ASP A 69 -5.72 21.32 1.74
CA ASP A 69 -5.41 21.98 3.01
C ASP A 69 -4.01 21.63 3.55
N GLY A 70 -3.27 20.77 2.84
CA GLY A 70 -1.98 20.25 3.26
C GLY A 70 -2.06 19.09 4.25
N THR A 71 -3.26 18.55 4.52
CA THR A 71 -3.42 17.33 5.32
C THR A 71 -2.89 16.13 4.54
N ALA A 72 -2.00 15.36 5.15
CA ALA A 72 -1.48 14.12 4.60
C ALA A 72 -2.29 12.93 5.10
N TYR A 73 -2.69 12.04 4.20
CA TYR A 73 -3.41 10.79 4.49
C TYR A 73 -2.57 9.58 4.08
N TYR A 74 -2.43 8.58 4.96
CA TYR A 74 -1.70 7.35 4.66
C TYR A 74 -2.14 6.19 5.55
N GLY A 75 -2.12 4.98 5.01
CA GLY A 75 -2.37 3.73 5.72
C GLY A 75 -1.15 3.18 6.45
N SER A 76 -1.38 2.34 7.45
CA SER A 76 -0.36 1.54 8.10
C SER A 76 -0.82 0.09 8.28
N TYR A 77 0.15 -0.79 8.49
CA TYR A 77 -0.09 -2.20 8.82
C TYR A 77 -0.59 -2.40 10.26
N ASP A 78 -0.74 -1.33 11.05
CA ASP A 78 -1.43 -1.38 12.35
C ASP A 78 -2.96 -1.32 12.22
N ASN A 79 -3.47 -1.56 11.00
CA ASN A 79 -4.85 -1.53 10.59
C ASN A 79 -5.47 -0.14 10.47
N ARG A 80 -4.69 0.94 10.59
CA ARG A 80 -5.24 2.29 10.62
C ARG A 80 -4.91 3.09 9.36
N ILE A 81 -5.83 4.00 9.05
CA ILE A 81 -5.56 5.20 8.25
C ILE A 81 -5.26 6.35 9.19
N TYR A 82 -4.27 7.17 8.82
CA TYR A 82 -3.86 8.37 9.52
C TYR A 82 -4.17 9.60 8.68
N ALA A 83 -4.64 10.66 9.33
CA ALA A 83 -4.70 12.01 8.79
C ALA A 83 -3.82 12.93 9.63
N MET A 84 -2.82 13.53 8.99
CA MET A 84 -1.81 14.37 9.62
C MET A 84 -1.92 15.79 9.09
N SER A 85 -1.96 16.78 10.00
CA SER A 85 -1.90 18.17 9.59
C SER A 85 -0.59 18.48 8.86
N SER A 86 -0.56 19.60 8.15
CA SER A 86 0.66 20.09 7.47
C SER A 86 1.85 20.29 8.42
N SER A 87 1.61 20.48 9.72
CA SER A 87 2.65 20.57 10.76
C SER A 87 3.05 19.22 11.38
N GLY A 88 2.47 18.11 10.94
CA GLY A 88 2.77 16.76 11.45
C GLY A 88 2.02 16.37 12.73
N THR A 89 0.94 17.08 13.08
CA THR A 89 0.09 16.70 14.21
C THR A 89 -1.02 15.78 13.75
N LEU A 90 -1.32 14.72 14.52
CA LEU A 90 -2.43 13.83 14.21
C LEU A 90 -3.75 14.61 14.26
N ALA A 91 -4.45 14.66 13.13
CA ALA A 91 -5.80 15.20 13.04
C ALA A 91 -6.83 14.15 13.45
N TRP A 92 -6.73 12.94 12.88
CA TRP A 92 -7.52 11.78 13.25
C TRP A 92 -6.87 10.49 12.75
N SER A 93 -7.32 9.35 13.30
CA SER A 93 -7.06 8.02 12.73
C SER A 93 -8.35 7.21 12.71
N TYR A 94 -8.45 6.27 11.76
CA TYR A 94 -9.59 5.37 11.65
C TYR A 94 -9.10 3.94 11.50
N ASP A 95 -9.73 3.01 12.23
CA ASP A 95 -9.39 1.59 12.21
C ASP A 95 -10.14 0.90 11.07
N ALA A 96 -9.40 0.48 10.04
CA ALA A 96 -9.93 -0.19 8.86
C ALA A 96 -10.07 -1.71 9.06
N GLY A 97 -9.81 -2.23 10.27
CA GLY A 97 -10.00 -3.63 10.66
C GLY A 97 -8.93 -4.58 10.13
N ASN A 98 -8.05 -4.12 9.24
CA ASN A 98 -6.89 -4.86 8.74
C ASN A 98 -5.88 -3.92 8.06
N PHE A 99 -4.73 -4.47 7.65
CA PHE A 99 -3.62 -3.74 7.05
C PHE A 99 -4.09 -2.78 5.95
N VAL A 100 -3.61 -1.54 6.01
CA VAL A 100 -3.82 -0.54 4.97
C VAL A 100 -2.51 -0.36 4.22
N SER A 101 -2.24 -1.29 3.30
CA SER A 101 -1.08 -1.26 2.40
C SER A 101 -1.28 -0.33 1.21
N THR A 102 -2.53 -0.11 0.81
CA THR A 102 -2.87 0.73 -0.35
C THR A 102 -2.88 2.22 0.01
N SER A 103 -2.58 3.05 -0.98
CA SER A 103 -2.57 4.50 -0.80
C SER A 103 -4.00 5.04 -0.87
N PRO A 104 -4.41 5.97 0.01
CA PRO A 104 -5.75 6.56 -0.04
C PRO A 104 -5.99 7.38 -1.32
N ALA A 105 -7.24 7.72 -1.58
CA ALA A 105 -7.62 8.74 -2.55
C ALA A 105 -8.45 9.83 -1.88
N PHE A 106 -7.98 11.07 -1.98
CA PHE A 106 -8.65 12.28 -1.53
C PHE A 106 -9.53 12.85 -2.65
N ASP A 107 -10.75 13.20 -2.29
CA ASP A 107 -11.73 13.84 -3.15
C ASP A 107 -12.24 15.08 -2.41
N GLY A 108 -11.60 16.22 -2.70
CA GLY A 108 -11.89 17.50 -2.06
C GLY A 108 -13.27 18.03 -2.40
N ASP A 109 -13.76 17.76 -3.61
CA ASP A 109 -15.08 18.19 -4.07
C ASP A 109 -16.21 17.46 -3.33
N ALA A 110 -16.05 16.15 -3.10
CA ALA A 110 -17.00 15.38 -2.30
C ALA A 110 -16.75 15.48 -0.78
N GLY A 111 -15.59 16.00 -0.36
CA GLY A 111 -15.20 16.07 1.04
C GLY A 111 -14.89 14.71 1.65
N ARG A 112 -14.21 13.84 0.90
CA ARG A 112 -14.00 12.43 1.25
C ARG A 112 -12.55 11.97 1.08
N VAL A 113 -12.23 10.93 1.84
CA VAL A 113 -11.04 10.10 1.65
C VAL A 113 -11.48 8.65 1.50
N TYR A 114 -11.07 8.02 0.41
CA TYR A 114 -11.32 6.62 0.12
C TYR A 114 -10.09 5.79 0.49
N VAL A 115 -10.31 4.71 1.25
CA VAL A 115 -9.24 3.88 1.81
C VAL A 115 -9.58 2.42 1.54
N ALA A 116 -8.66 1.66 0.95
CA ALA A 116 -8.83 0.22 0.79
C ALA A 116 -7.97 -0.56 1.80
N SER A 117 -8.61 -1.48 2.51
CA SER A 117 -7.96 -2.40 3.43
C SER A 117 -7.79 -3.78 2.80
N TYR A 118 -6.78 -4.51 3.27
CA TYR A 118 -6.42 -5.83 2.78
C TYR A 118 -7.57 -6.85 2.78
N VAL A 119 -8.53 -6.72 3.71
CA VAL A 119 -9.73 -7.59 3.82
C VAL A 119 -10.70 -7.50 2.65
N GLY A 120 -10.38 -6.74 1.59
CA GLY A 120 -11.27 -6.62 0.45
C GLY A 120 -12.39 -5.59 0.69
N ARG A 121 -12.14 -4.59 1.54
CA ARG A 121 -13.11 -3.51 1.79
C ARG A 121 -12.53 -2.14 1.47
N LEU A 122 -13.29 -1.37 0.71
CA LEU A 122 -13.12 0.05 0.50
C LEU A 122 -13.99 0.81 1.51
N PHE A 123 -13.41 1.80 2.17
CA PHE A 123 -14.07 2.70 3.11
C PHE A 123 -14.09 4.11 2.53
N ALA A 124 -15.22 4.79 2.60
CA ALA A 124 -15.31 6.22 2.33
C ALA A 124 -15.50 6.96 3.66
N CYS A 125 -14.50 7.74 4.03
CA CYS A 125 -14.51 8.55 5.23
C CYS A 125 -14.69 10.03 4.87
N THR A 126 -15.40 10.77 5.71
CA THR A 126 -15.38 12.25 5.68
C THR A 126 -13.96 12.76 5.91
N LEU A 127 -13.68 14.02 5.53
CA LEU A 127 -12.41 14.67 5.89
C LEU A 127 -12.16 14.77 7.41
N GLY A 128 -13.20 14.58 8.24
CA GLY A 128 -13.11 14.50 9.69
C GLY A 128 -12.90 13.08 10.25
N GLY A 129 -12.74 12.07 9.39
CA GLY A 129 -12.45 10.68 9.79
C GLY A 129 -13.66 9.81 10.12
N ALA A 130 -14.88 10.34 10.03
CA ALA A 130 -16.09 9.54 10.20
C ALA A 130 -16.38 8.70 8.93
N LEU A 131 -16.66 7.41 9.10
CA LEU A 131 -17.12 6.52 8.03
C LEU A 131 -18.49 6.97 7.50
N GLU A 132 -18.62 7.15 6.19
CA GLU A 132 -19.90 7.39 5.52
C GLU A 132 -20.50 6.11 4.95
N TRP A 133 -19.69 5.33 4.23
CA TRP A 133 -20.08 4.07 3.64
C TRP A 133 -18.87 3.17 3.41
N SER A 134 -19.12 1.89 3.17
CA SER A 134 -18.09 0.94 2.75
C SER A 134 -18.61 0.02 1.65
N TYR A 135 -17.70 -0.52 0.86
CA TYR A 135 -17.97 -1.46 -0.23
C TYR A 135 -17.02 -2.65 -0.12
N GLU A 136 -17.56 -3.85 -0.29
CA GLU A 136 -16.81 -5.11 -0.15
C GLU A 136 -16.65 -5.78 -1.51
N THR A 137 -15.41 -6.13 -1.86
CA THR A 137 -15.06 -6.92 -3.05
C THR A 137 -15.16 -8.41 -2.77
N GLY A 138 -15.14 -9.25 -3.80
CA GLY A 138 -15.17 -10.71 -3.63
C GLY A 138 -13.84 -11.31 -3.19
N GLY A 139 -12.76 -10.53 -3.20
CA GLY A 139 -11.40 -10.94 -2.87
C GLY A 139 -10.63 -9.81 -2.19
N LEU A 140 -9.37 -10.11 -1.83
CA LEU A 140 -8.49 -9.18 -1.13
C LEU A 140 -8.14 -7.96 -2.00
N ILE A 141 -7.92 -6.82 -1.37
CA ILE A 141 -7.35 -5.64 -2.03
C ILE A 141 -5.92 -5.47 -1.52
N ALA A 142 -4.98 -6.14 -2.19
CA ALA A 142 -3.60 -6.22 -1.69
C ALA A 142 -2.77 -4.96 -2.00
N ARG A 143 -2.85 -4.44 -3.24
CA ARG A 143 -1.99 -3.35 -3.74
C ARG A 143 -2.67 -2.33 -4.64
N SER A 144 -3.92 -2.57 -5.04
CA SER A 144 -4.66 -1.65 -5.91
C SER A 144 -5.12 -0.45 -5.09
N SER A 145 -4.47 0.69 -5.28
CA SER A 145 -4.88 1.95 -4.64
C SER A 145 -6.08 2.55 -5.38
N PRO A 146 -7.15 2.98 -4.68
CA PRO A 146 -8.31 3.57 -5.32
C PRO A 146 -7.93 4.77 -6.22
N ALA A 147 -8.66 4.93 -7.31
CA ALA A 147 -8.60 6.11 -8.18
C ALA A 147 -9.96 6.78 -8.20
N VAL A 148 -9.99 8.11 -8.27
CA VAL A 148 -11.24 8.88 -8.34
C VAL A 148 -11.21 9.71 -9.62
N ASP A 149 -12.23 9.63 -10.45
CA ASP A 149 -12.34 10.49 -11.64
C ASP A 149 -13.02 11.83 -11.34
N SER A 150 -13.04 12.73 -12.32
CA SER A 150 -13.70 14.05 -12.19
C SER A 150 -15.21 14.00 -11.95
N GLY A 151 -15.85 12.84 -12.16
CA GLY A 151 -17.26 12.59 -11.83
C GLY A 151 -17.46 12.03 -10.42
N GLY A 152 -16.37 11.78 -9.68
CA GLY A 152 -16.37 11.15 -8.36
C GLY A 152 -16.56 9.63 -8.40
N CYS A 153 -16.46 8.97 -9.55
CA CYS A 153 -16.49 7.52 -9.61
C CYS A 153 -15.17 6.95 -9.09
N ILE A 154 -15.26 5.85 -8.33
CA ILE A 154 -14.13 5.22 -7.66
C ILE A 154 -13.78 3.91 -8.35
N TYR A 155 -12.52 3.76 -8.75
CA TYR A 155 -11.99 2.61 -9.47
C TYR A 155 -11.03 1.83 -8.58
N LEU A 156 -11.20 0.50 -8.52
CA LEU A 156 -10.43 -0.34 -7.61
C LEU A 156 -10.29 -1.77 -8.15
N GLY A 157 -9.06 -2.30 -8.15
CA GLY A 157 -8.78 -3.69 -8.48
C GLY A 157 -8.84 -4.60 -7.25
N SER A 158 -9.17 -5.88 -7.45
CA SER A 158 -9.21 -6.88 -6.40
C SER A 158 -8.66 -8.24 -6.86
N ALA A 159 -8.30 -9.09 -5.90
CA ALA A 159 -7.88 -10.47 -6.08
C ALA A 159 -9.03 -11.43 -6.44
N ASP A 160 -10.25 -10.93 -6.62
CA ASP A 160 -11.36 -11.66 -7.25
C ASP A 160 -11.35 -11.60 -8.78
N ASN A 161 -10.21 -11.20 -9.35
CA ASN A 161 -9.98 -11.00 -10.79
C ASN A 161 -10.85 -9.89 -11.39
N ARG A 162 -11.21 -8.87 -10.61
CA ARG A 162 -12.07 -7.78 -11.12
C ARG A 162 -11.49 -6.38 -10.89
N LEU A 163 -11.77 -5.53 -11.87
CA LEU A 163 -11.84 -4.10 -11.69
C LEU A 163 -13.28 -3.74 -11.29
N HIS A 164 -13.44 -3.08 -10.15
CA HIS A 164 -14.70 -2.53 -9.67
C HIS A 164 -14.73 -1.02 -9.91
N VAL A 165 -15.89 -0.52 -10.36
CA VAL A 165 -16.14 0.92 -10.47
C VAL A 165 -17.41 1.26 -9.73
N LEU A 166 -17.29 2.14 -8.75
CA LEU A 166 -18.36 2.58 -7.88
C LEU A 166 -18.76 4.02 -8.23
N SER A 167 -20.05 4.31 -8.12
CA SER A 167 -20.54 5.68 -8.08
C SER A 167 -20.05 6.41 -6.83
N PRO A 168 -20.13 7.76 -6.78
CA PRO A 168 -19.82 8.53 -5.58
C PRO A 168 -20.62 8.09 -4.33
N ALA A 169 -21.76 7.42 -4.51
CA ALA A 169 -22.57 6.91 -3.42
C ALA A 169 -22.12 5.54 -2.87
N GLY A 170 -21.01 4.98 -3.37
CA GLY A 170 -20.52 3.66 -2.99
C GLY A 170 -21.28 2.49 -3.62
N VAL A 171 -22.13 2.76 -4.61
CA VAL A 171 -22.89 1.73 -5.34
C VAL A 171 -22.11 1.31 -6.58
N LEU A 172 -21.96 0.00 -6.80
CA LEU A 172 -21.33 -0.58 -7.99
C LEU A 172 -22.00 -0.06 -9.26
N ALA A 173 -21.26 0.69 -10.07
CA ALA A 173 -21.67 1.17 -11.38
C ALA A 173 -21.44 0.08 -12.43
N TRP A 174 -20.23 -0.48 -12.48
CA TRP A 174 -19.89 -1.61 -13.34
C TRP A 174 -18.65 -2.35 -12.79
N SER A 175 -18.42 -3.56 -13.30
CA SER A 175 -17.19 -4.32 -13.03
C SER A 175 -16.71 -5.02 -14.30
N TYR A 176 -15.40 -5.18 -14.44
CA TYR A 176 -14.79 -5.93 -15.53
C TYR A 176 -13.96 -7.09 -14.99
N GLU A 177 -14.16 -8.29 -15.53
CA GLU A 177 -13.47 -9.52 -15.11
C GLU A 177 -12.26 -9.80 -16.00
N THR A 178 -11.09 -9.92 -15.39
CA THR A 178 -9.83 -10.34 -16.00
C THR A 178 -9.59 -11.83 -15.76
N ALA A 179 -8.54 -12.41 -16.34
CA ALA A 179 -8.22 -13.83 -16.16
C ALA A 179 -7.32 -14.11 -14.94
N GLY A 180 -7.00 -13.07 -14.15
CA GLY A 180 -6.16 -13.13 -12.96
C GLY A 180 -6.29 -11.85 -12.12
N ASP A 181 -5.66 -11.84 -10.94
CA ASP A 181 -5.84 -10.78 -9.96
C ASP A 181 -5.56 -9.38 -10.52
N VAL A 182 -6.40 -8.42 -10.15
CA VAL A 182 -6.22 -7.01 -10.50
C VAL A 182 -5.53 -6.30 -9.34
N HIS A 183 -4.22 -6.52 -9.21
CA HIS A 183 -3.41 -5.87 -8.17
C HIS A 183 -2.93 -4.47 -8.54
N SER A 184 -2.87 -4.15 -9.84
CA SER A 184 -2.45 -2.84 -10.29
C SER A 184 -3.50 -1.79 -9.92
N SER A 185 -3.05 -0.55 -9.70
CA SER A 185 -3.95 0.56 -9.43
C SER A 185 -4.48 1.11 -10.76
N PRO A 186 -5.80 1.19 -10.99
CA PRO A 186 -6.36 1.61 -12.29
C PRO A 186 -6.04 3.06 -12.59
N SER A 187 -5.75 3.39 -13.85
CA SER A 187 -5.52 4.77 -14.32
C SER A 187 -6.48 5.17 -15.42
N MET A 188 -6.70 6.47 -15.58
CA MET A 188 -7.71 7.02 -16.48
C MET A 188 -7.17 8.24 -17.21
N GLU A 189 -7.42 8.29 -18.51
CA GLU A 189 -7.17 9.48 -19.33
C GLU A 189 -8.24 9.54 -20.44
N GLY A 190 -8.93 10.67 -20.54
CA GLY A 190 -10.07 10.83 -21.44
C GLY A 190 -11.19 9.82 -21.16
N GLU A 191 -11.63 9.08 -22.17
CA GLU A 191 -12.70 8.07 -22.07
C GLU A 191 -12.16 6.65 -21.83
N ARG A 192 -10.89 6.51 -21.43
CA ARG A 192 -10.23 5.21 -21.26
C ARG A 192 -9.84 4.96 -19.82
N VAL A 193 -10.00 3.70 -19.41
CA VAL A 193 -9.51 3.15 -18.14
C VAL A 193 -8.47 2.09 -18.46
N PHE A 194 -7.32 2.13 -17.80
CA PHE A 194 -6.22 1.19 -17.98
C PHE A 194 -5.94 0.44 -16.69
N VAL A 195 -5.74 -0.87 -16.80
CA VAL A 195 -5.44 -1.70 -15.64
C VAL A 195 -4.61 -2.91 -16.05
N GLY A 196 -3.58 -3.20 -15.27
CA GLY A 196 -2.80 -4.43 -15.36
C GLY A 196 -3.37 -5.56 -14.51
N SER A 197 -3.18 -6.79 -14.97
CA SER A 197 -3.59 -8.01 -14.29
C SER A 197 -2.43 -9.00 -14.13
N LYS A 198 -2.54 -9.88 -13.12
CA LYS A 198 -1.64 -11.01 -12.93
C LYS A 198 -1.73 -12.10 -14.00
N ASP A 199 -2.73 -12.03 -14.88
CA ASP A 199 -2.76 -12.85 -16.09
C ASP A 199 -1.71 -12.44 -17.15
N GLY A 200 -0.92 -11.40 -16.86
CA GLY A 200 0.12 -10.89 -17.74
C GLY A 200 -0.39 -9.97 -18.84
N ARG A 201 -1.56 -9.34 -18.63
CA ARG A 201 -2.14 -8.42 -19.59
C ARG A 201 -2.31 -7.01 -19.03
N LEU A 202 -2.08 -6.04 -19.91
CA LEU A 202 -2.60 -4.68 -19.77
C LEU A 202 -3.93 -4.61 -20.50
N TYR A 203 -4.98 -4.18 -19.80
CA TYR A 203 -6.31 -3.95 -20.35
C TYR A 203 -6.58 -2.47 -20.53
N ALA A 204 -7.24 -2.12 -21.62
CA ALA A 204 -7.87 -0.83 -21.83
C ALA A 204 -9.38 -1.00 -22.00
N LEU A 205 -10.15 -0.27 -21.22
CA LEU A 205 -11.60 -0.27 -21.19
C LEU A 205 -12.12 1.14 -21.50
N GLY A 206 -13.37 1.24 -21.94
CA GLY A 206 -14.10 2.50 -21.96
C GLY A 206 -14.51 2.92 -20.55
N ALA A 207 -14.89 4.19 -20.38
CA ALA A 207 -15.45 4.71 -19.12
C ALA A 207 -16.74 3.98 -18.67
N ASP A 208 -17.43 3.30 -19.59
CA ASP A 208 -18.60 2.46 -19.36
C ASP A 208 -18.25 0.99 -19.05
N GLY A 209 -16.95 0.65 -18.98
CA GLY A 209 -16.44 -0.71 -18.78
C GLY A 209 -16.39 -1.56 -20.05
N ALA A 210 -16.71 -1.00 -21.23
CA ALA A 210 -16.63 -1.74 -22.48
C ALA A 210 -15.17 -2.06 -22.82
N PHE A 211 -14.90 -3.31 -23.22
CA PHE A 211 -13.56 -3.69 -23.67
C PHE A 211 -13.12 -2.89 -24.90
N ALA A 212 -11.95 -2.27 -24.85
CA ALA A 212 -11.34 -1.59 -26.00
C ALA A 212 -10.20 -2.40 -26.61
N TRP A 213 -9.18 -2.73 -25.82
CA TRP A 213 -8.07 -3.59 -26.23
C TRP A 213 -7.37 -4.23 -25.03
N SER A 214 -6.55 -5.24 -25.27
CA SER A 214 -5.59 -5.77 -24.29
C SER A 214 -4.28 -6.12 -24.96
N TYR A 215 -3.17 -6.01 -24.23
CA TYR A 215 -1.85 -6.46 -24.67
C TYR A 215 -1.31 -7.51 -23.70
N ASP A 216 -0.75 -8.59 -24.23
CA ASP A 216 -0.17 -9.70 -23.47
C ASP A 216 1.35 -9.52 -23.41
N THR A 217 1.88 -9.24 -22.22
CA THR A 217 3.31 -9.03 -21.99
C THR A 217 4.05 -10.34 -21.74
N GLY A 218 3.34 -11.45 -21.55
CA GLY A 218 3.91 -12.77 -21.28
C GLY A 218 4.33 -12.99 -19.82
N LYS A 219 4.46 -11.93 -19.02
CA LYS A 219 4.60 -11.98 -17.56
C LYS A 219 3.66 -10.99 -16.87
N THR A 220 3.51 -11.13 -15.56
CA THR A 220 2.57 -10.39 -14.71
C THR A 220 2.70 -8.87 -14.84
N ILE A 221 1.54 -8.20 -14.96
CA ILE A 221 1.39 -6.74 -14.83
C ILE A 221 0.51 -6.47 -13.60
N GLY A 222 1.03 -6.77 -12.41
CA GLY A 222 0.24 -6.76 -11.18
C GLY A 222 0.69 -5.73 -10.15
N GLU A 223 1.98 -5.40 -10.09
CA GLU A 223 2.52 -4.53 -9.04
C GLU A 223 2.79 -3.11 -9.52
N SER A 224 3.18 -2.96 -10.79
CA SER A 224 3.25 -1.67 -11.47
C SER A 224 1.85 -1.22 -11.89
N SER A 225 1.55 0.06 -11.70
CA SER A 225 0.31 0.68 -12.16
C SER A 225 0.56 1.45 -13.47
N PRO A 226 -0.36 1.40 -14.46
CA PRO A 226 -0.14 2.09 -15.72
C PRO A 226 -0.15 3.61 -15.53
N ALA A 227 0.85 4.30 -16.06
CA ALA A 227 0.89 5.76 -16.15
C ALA A 227 0.53 6.19 -17.58
N VAL A 228 -0.36 7.16 -17.73
CA VAL A 228 -0.91 7.54 -19.05
C VAL A 228 -0.54 8.99 -19.37
N GLY A 229 0.09 9.20 -20.52
CA GLY A 229 0.38 10.53 -21.05
C GLY A 229 -0.84 11.18 -21.69
N THR A 230 -0.85 12.50 -21.81
CA THR A 230 -1.95 13.25 -22.46
C THR A 230 -2.10 12.95 -23.95
N ASP A 231 -1.08 12.33 -24.57
CA ASP A 231 -1.11 11.82 -25.94
C ASP A 231 -1.74 10.41 -26.04
N GLY A 232 -2.12 9.83 -24.90
CA GLY A 232 -2.66 8.48 -24.75
C GLY A 232 -1.61 7.37 -24.75
N THR A 233 -0.32 7.70 -24.64
CA THR A 233 0.73 6.69 -24.46
C THR A 233 0.68 6.13 -23.03
N VAL A 234 0.69 4.80 -22.90
CA VAL A 234 0.58 4.09 -21.62
C VAL A 234 1.90 3.44 -21.28
N TYR A 235 2.45 3.74 -20.10
CA TYR A 235 3.69 3.17 -19.59
C TYR A 235 3.41 2.25 -18.41
N VAL A 236 3.99 1.05 -18.41
CA VAL A 236 3.80 0.10 -17.30
C VAL A 236 4.99 -0.86 -17.18
N GLY A 237 5.31 -1.23 -15.95
CA GLY A 237 6.36 -2.19 -15.63
C GLY A 237 5.86 -3.62 -15.53
N GLU A 238 6.72 -4.54 -15.91
CA GLU A 238 6.55 -5.98 -15.79
C GLU A 238 7.24 -6.54 -14.55
N ILE A 239 6.66 -7.61 -13.99
CA ILE A 239 7.32 -8.42 -12.96
C ILE A 239 7.31 -9.89 -13.36
N ASP A 240 8.33 -10.64 -12.94
CA ASP A 240 8.36 -12.09 -13.03
C ASP A 240 8.03 -12.71 -11.68
N PRO A 241 6.96 -13.53 -11.57
CA PRO A 241 6.64 -14.21 -10.32
C PRO A 241 7.68 -15.28 -9.92
N GLY A 242 8.64 -15.61 -10.78
CA GLY A 242 9.74 -16.54 -10.49
C GLY A 242 10.77 -15.96 -9.52
N LYS A 243 11.21 -16.76 -8.53
CA LYS A 243 12.12 -16.34 -7.44
C LYS A 243 13.60 -16.11 -7.83
N THR A 244 13.87 -15.60 -9.02
CA THR A 244 15.24 -15.26 -9.45
C THR A 244 15.25 -13.98 -10.24
N PRO A 245 16.25 -13.10 -10.04
CA PRO A 245 16.40 -11.91 -10.86
C PRO A 245 16.42 -12.31 -12.33
N VAL A 246 15.43 -11.82 -13.07
CA VAL A 246 15.31 -12.03 -14.50
C VAL A 246 15.00 -10.68 -15.13
N PRO A 247 15.51 -10.42 -16.35
CA PRO A 247 15.16 -9.21 -17.03
C PRO A 247 13.63 -9.10 -17.19
N CYS A 248 13.08 -8.02 -16.65
CA CYS A 248 11.70 -7.60 -16.83
C CYS A 248 11.69 -6.31 -17.63
N ASN A 249 10.55 -6.00 -18.25
CA ASN A 249 10.46 -4.87 -19.17
C ASN A 249 9.68 -3.70 -18.55
N LEU A 250 10.16 -2.49 -18.84
CA LEU A 250 9.32 -1.31 -18.93
C LEU A 250 8.72 -1.26 -20.34
N TYR A 251 7.40 -1.16 -20.44
CA TYR A 251 6.70 -1.06 -21.73
C TYR A 251 6.11 0.33 -21.94
N ALA A 252 6.02 0.72 -23.22
CA ALA A 252 5.19 1.82 -23.68
C ALA A 252 4.24 1.35 -24.79
N PHE A 253 2.96 1.66 -24.64
CA PHE A 253 1.92 1.34 -25.60
C PHE A 253 1.30 2.61 -26.14
N ASN A 254 1.02 2.67 -27.44
CA ASN A 254 0.23 3.75 -27.99
C ASN A 254 -1.25 3.64 -27.56
N SER A 255 -2.03 4.70 -27.80
CA SER A 255 -3.45 4.75 -27.42
C SER A 255 -4.33 3.65 -28.04
N SER A 256 -3.89 3.03 -29.13
CA SER A 256 -4.55 1.90 -29.78
C SER A 256 -4.14 0.52 -29.25
N GLY A 257 -3.23 0.47 -28.27
CA GLY A 257 -2.74 -0.77 -27.65
C GLY A 257 -1.56 -1.42 -28.37
N GLY A 258 -1.01 -0.77 -29.40
CA GLY A 258 0.20 -1.26 -30.06
C GLY A 258 1.44 -0.94 -29.24
N LEU A 259 2.35 -1.90 -29.11
CA LEU A 259 3.66 -1.69 -28.49
C LEU A 259 4.43 -0.61 -29.26
N ALA A 260 4.74 0.49 -28.58
CA ALA A 260 5.57 1.57 -29.12
C ALA A 260 7.05 1.26 -28.92
N TRP A 261 7.43 0.91 -27.69
CA TRP A 261 8.77 0.47 -27.33
C TRP A 261 8.76 -0.32 -26.02
N SER A 262 9.85 -1.04 -25.77
CA SER A 262 10.11 -1.72 -24.49
C SER A 262 11.58 -1.61 -24.12
N TYR A 263 11.87 -1.58 -22.82
CA TYR A 263 13.24 -1.58 -22.30
C TYR A 263 13.40 -2.65 -21.21
N ALA A 264 14.37 -3.54 -21.37
CA ALA A 264 14.66 -4.58 -20.40
C ALA A 264 15.56 -4.06 -19.29
N THR A 265 15.05 -4.05 -18.06
CA THR A 265 15.82 -3.81 -16.84
C THR A 265 16.51 -5.10 -16.36
N GLY A 266 17.36 -5.00 -15.35
CA GLY A 266 18.08 -6.14 -14.80
C GLY A 266 17.22 -7.05 -13.91
N ASP A 267 16.08 -6.54 -13.44
CA ASP A 267 15.13 -7.20 -12.55
C ASP A 267 13.72 -6.58 -12.71
N ASP A 268 12.78 -6.97 -11.86
CA ASP A 268 11.38 -6.51 -11.83
C ASP A 268 11.19 -4.99 -11.88
N VAL A 269 10.29 -4.54 -12.75
CA VAL A 269 9.79 -3.14 -12.77
C VAL A 269 8.46 -3.09 -12.01
N SER A 270 8.52 -3.40 -10.71
CA SER A 270 7.34 -3.37 -9.83
C SER A 270 6.89 -1.95 -9.49
N SER A 271 7.76 -0.94 -9.68
CA SER A 271 7.41 0.47 -9.50
C SER A 271 6.56 0.99 -10.66
N SER A 272 5.68 1.96 -10.38
CA SER A 272 4.87 2.61 -11.41
C SER A 272 5.66 3.74 -12.08
N PRO A 273 5.74 3.82 -13.42
CA PRO A 273 6.53 4.85 -14.11
C PRO A 273 6.00 6.26 -13.88
N ALA A 274 6.88 7.26 -13.90
CA ALA A 274 6.53 8.68 -13.85
C ALA A 274 6.71 9.35 -15.20
N ILE A 275 5.82 10.29 -15.54
CA ILE A 275 5.83 11.06 -16.79
C ILE A 275 6.13 12.52 -16.44
N GLY A 276 7.41 12.87 -16.40
CA GLY A 276 7.86 14.24 -16.17
C GLY A 276 8.07 15.02 -17.48
N ALA A 277 8.29 16.33 -17.36
CA ALA A 277 8.58 17.18 -18.51
C ALA A 277 9.85 16.74 -19.29
N GLU A 278 10.80 16.15 -18.59
CA GLU A 278 12.08 15.66 -19.13
C GLU A 278 12.01 14.22 -19.69
N GLY A 279 10.90 13.51 -19.49
CA GLY A 279 10.73 12.14 -19.99
C GLY A 279 10.13 11.19 -18.97
N ILE A 280 10.42 9.90 -19.14
CA ILE A 280 9.82 8.81 -18.39
C ILE A 280 10.81 8.31 -17.34
N VAL A 281 10.42 8.36 -16.07
CA VAL A 281 11.21 7.82 -14.95
C VAL A 281 10.66 6.47 -14.56
N ALA A 282 11.52 5.46 -14.42
CA ALA A 282 11.13 4.16 -13.90
C ALA A 282 12.15 3.67 -12.88
N ALA A 283 11.69 2.86 -11.93
CA ALA A 283 12.56 2.27 -10.92
C ALA A 283 12.41 0.74 -10.90
N SER A 284 13.50 0.05 -10.59
CA SER A 284 13.61 -1.40 -10.77
C SER A 284 14.15 -2.09 -9.52
N GLY A 285 13.77 -3.36 -9.38
CA GLY A 285 14.35 -4.30 -8.42
C GLY A 285 15.84 -4.52 -8.62
N ASP A 286 16.45 -4.12 -9.74
CA ASP A 286 17.91 -4.19 -9.92
C ASP A 286 18.68 -3.10 -9.14
N GLY A 287 17.95 -2.24 -8.42
CA GLY A 287 18.50 -1.16 -7.61
C GLY A 287 18.67 0.17 -8.33
N ASN A 288 18.23 0.27 -9.59
CA ASN A 288 18.36 1.48 -10.40
C ASN A 288 17.08 2.30 -10.49
N VAL A 289 17.28 3.61 -10.58
CA VAL A 289 16.34 4.59 -11.12
C VAL A 289 16.80 4.94 -12.53
N TYR A 290 15.90 4.90 -13.51
CA TYR A 290 16.17 5.15 -14.91
C TYR A 290 15.40 6.38 -15.40
N LEU A 291 16.01 7.15 -16.31
CA LEU A 291 15.31 8.15 -17.12
C LEU A 291 15.40 7.78 -18.60
N PHE A 292 14.26 7.85 -19.29
CA PHE A 292 14.11 7.63 -20.72
C PHE A 292 13.49 8.86 -21.39
N ASN A 293 13.80 9.08 -22.66
CA ASN A 293 12.98 9.95 -23.50
C ASN A 293 11.62 9.29 -23.77
N THR A 294 10.65 10.07 -24.24
CA THR A 294 9.30 9.57 -24.57
C THR A 294 9.29 8.52 -25.70
N ASP A 295 10.33 8.50 -26.54
CA ASP A 295 10.56 7.49 -27.58
C ASP A 295 11.23 6.20 -27.08
N GLY A 296 11.50 6.10 -25.78
CA GLY A 296 12.11 4.94 -25.13
C GLY A 296 13.64 4.93 -25.15
N THR A 297 14.28 5.97 -25.70
CA THR A 297 15.74 6.05 -25.67
C THR A 297 16.24 6.36 -24.25
N PHE A 298 17.14 5.50 -23.75
CA PHE A 298 17.77 5.65 -22.43
C PHE A 298 18.58 6.94 -22.34
N ARG A 299 18.39 7.73 -21.28
CA ARG A 299 19.16 8.95 -20.99
C ARG A 299 20.24 8.67 -19.94
N TRP A 300 19.84 8.24 -18.76
CA TRP A 300 20.75 7.95 -17.63
C TRP A 300 20.10 7.00 -16.63
N SER A 301 20.91 6.41 -15.76
CA SER A 301 20.45 5.70 -14.56
C SER A 301 21.25 6.11 -13.32
N TYR A 302 20.64 5.94 -12.16
CA TYR A 302 21.23 6.14 -10.85
C TYR A 302 21.09 4.86 -10.03
N VAL A 303 22.22 4.35 -9.51
CA VAL A 303 22.25 3.14 -8.68
C VAL A 303 22.04 3.52 -7.22
N THR A 304 20.98 3.00 -6.61
CA THR A 304 20.74 3.10 -5.15
C THR A 304 21.46 1.96 -4.41
N GLY A 305 21.32 1.88 -3.08
CA GLY A 305 21.94 0.83 -2.27
C GLY A 305 21.18 -0.50 -2.23
N GLY A 306 19.97 -0.58 -2.81
CA GLY A 306 19.08 -1.75 -2.71
C GLY A 306 17.91 -1.66 -3.69
N TYR A 307 16.98 -2.60 -3.63
CA TYR A 307 15.84 -2.67 -4.56
C TYR A 307 14.98 -1.40 -4.56
N VAL A 308 14.51 -0.97 -5.72
CA VAL A 308 13.69 0.24 -5.83
C VAL A 308 12.26 -0.11 -6.22
N HIS A 309 11.48 -0.51 -5.21
CA HIS A 309 10.04 -0.78 -5.34
C HIS A 309 9.18 0.49 -5.24
N SER A 310 9.72 1.55 -4.65
CA SER A 310 9.07 2.86 -4.56
C SER A 310 8.84 3.45 -5.96
N SER A 311 7.64 3.96 -6.22
CA SER A 311 7.33 4.60 -7.50
C SER A 311 7.82 6.06 -7.49
N PRO A 312 8.63 6.51 -8.46
CA PRO A 312 9.29 7.81 -8.43
C PRO A 312 8.32 8.99 -8.58
N ALA A 313 8.41 10.02 -7.75
CA ALA A 313 7.67 11.29 -7.92
C ALA A 313 8.55 12.32 -8.64
N VAL A 314 7.96 13.07 -9.57
CA VAL A 314 8.66 14.10 -10.35
C VAL A 314 8.01 15.46 -10.13
N ASP A 315 8.81 16.48 -9.94
CA ASP A 315 8.34 17.86 -9.78
C ASP A 315 8.42 18.67 -11.09
N GLU A 316 7.97 19.93 -11.07
CA GLU A 316 7.94 20.79 -12.26
C GLU A 316 9.34 21.06 -12.85
N ASP A 317 10.39 21.07 -12.02
CA ASP A 317 11.79 21.30 -12.44
C ASP A 317 12.48 20.02 -12.92
N GLY A 318 11.80 18.87 -12.87
CA GLY A 318 12.34 17.56 -13.22
C GLY A 318 13.16 16.92 -12.10
N MET A 319 13.03 17.37 -10.85
CA MET A 319 13.58 16.71 -9.68
C MET A 319 12.78 15.44 -9.37
N ILE A 320 13.50 14.36 -9.08
CA ILE A 320 12.97 13.01 -8.93
C ILE A 320 13.17 12.57 -7.49
N PHE A 321 12.08 12.18 -6.81
CA PHE A 321 12.10 11.65 -5.44
C PHE A 321 11.75 10.17 -5.45
N VAL A 322 12.47 9.36 -4.69
CA VAL A 322 12.25 7.91 -4.64
C VAL A 322 12.80 7.27 -3.36
N GLY A 323 12.11 6.24 -2.86
CA GLY A 323 12.57 5.39 -1.75
C GLY A 323 13.27 4.12 -2.22
N SER A 324 14.17 3.56 -1.42
CA SER A 324 14.83 2.28 -1.70
C SER A 324 14.73 1.33 -0.51
N PHE A 325 14.82 0.04 -0.80
CA PHE A 325 14.84 -1.03 0.19
C PHE A 325 16.07 -0.97 1.10
N ASP A 326 17.10 -0.21 0.72
CA ASP A 326 18.25 0.04 1.59
C ASP A 326 17.94 1.01 2.73
N GLY A 327 16.74 1.59 2.79
CA GLY A 327 16.36 2.61 3.78
C GLY A 327 16.76 4.03 3.37
N GLY A 328 17.14 4.24 2.11
CA GLY A 328 17.40 5.56 1.55
C GLY A 328 16.14 6.20 0.97
N VAL A 329 15.96 7.48 1.25
CA VAL A 329 15.13 8.41 0.46
C VAL A 329 16.09 9.25 -0.38
N TYR A 330 15.88 9.28 -1.68
CA TYR A 330 16.76 9.94 -2.63
C TYR A 330 16.01 11.04 -3.37
N ALA A 331 16.71 12.15 -3.60
CA ALA A 331 16.29 13.17 -4.54
C ALA A 331 17.37 13.41 -5.60
N LEU A 332 17.00 13.23 -6.85
CA LEU A 332 17.89 13.33 -8.01
C LEU A 332 17.45 14.53 -8.86
N ASP A 333 18.39 15.28 -9.43
CA ASP A 333 18.07 16.30 -10.41
C ASP A 333 17.71 15.69 -11.79
N SER A 334 17.32 16.53 -12.74
CA SER A 334 16.89 16.12 -14.08
C SER A 334 17.97 15.43 -14.92
N ILE A 335 19.25 15.54 -14.53
CA ILE A 335 20.38 14.87 -15.20
C ILE A 335 20.90 13.66 -14.42
N GLY A 336 20.23 13.27 -13.33
CA GLY A 336 20.54 12.08 -12.53
C GLY A 336 21.60 12.28 -11.45
N THR A 337 21.93 13.53 -11.10
CA THR A 337 22.84 13.82 -9.99
C THR A 337 22.07 13.78 -8.67
N LEU A 338 22.67 13.16 -7.65
CA LEU A 338 22.11 13.17 -6.30
C LEU A 338 22.12 14.61 -5.74
N ALA A 339 20.93 15.19 -5.58
CA ALA A 339 20.76 16.48 -4.92
C ALA A 339 20.83 16.32 -3.39
N TRP A 340 20.11 15.34 -2.85
CA TRP A 340 20.20 14.96 -1.45
C TRP A 340 19.70 13.54 -1.20
N SER A 341 20.06 12.98 -0.04
CA SER A 341 19.54 11.71 0.45
C SER A 341 19.29 11.76 1.96
N TYR A 342 18.34 10.95 2.44
CA TYR A 342 18.06 10.75 3.86
C TYR A 342 18.02 9.25 4.19
N ARG A 343 18.52 8.84 5.36
CA ARG A 343 18.55 7.44 5.80
C ARG A 343 17.51 7.21 6.89
N THR A 344 16.51 6.38 6.61
CA THR A 344 15.54 5.86 7.57
C THR A 344 16.11 4.65 8.32
N ALA A 345 15.42 4.18 9.35
CA ALA A 345 15.85 3.01 10.13
C ALA A 345 15.40 1.68 9.50
N GLY A 346 14.55 1.72 8.47
CA GLY A 346 14.03 0.54 7.76
C GLY A 346 13.80 0.82 6.26
N PRO A 347 13.51 -0.23 5.47
CA PRO A 347 13.25 -0.12 4.03
C PRO A 347 12.18 0.92 3.66
N VAL A 348 12.34 1.59 2.53
CA VAL A 348 11.38 2.59 2.02
C VAL A 348 10.68 2.06 0.76
N LEU A 349 9.52 1.40 0.95
CA LEU A 349 8.69 0.89 -0.15
C LEU A 349 7.59 1.86 -0.57
N SER A 350 7.16 2.74 0.35
CA SER A 350 6.22 3.82 0.05
C SER A 350 6.73 4.67 -1.12
N SER A 351 5.82 5.18 -1.93
CA SER A 351 6.14 6.20 -2.94
C SER A 351 6.07 7.59 -2.32
N PRO A 352 6.95 8.53 -2.73
CA PRO A 352 6.88 9.90 -2.26
C PRO A 352 5.67 10.66 -2.84
N SER A 353 5.16 11.62 -2.08
CA SER A 353 4.21 12.64 -2.53
C SER A 353 4.80 14.03 -2.42
N ILE A 354 4.40 14.95 -3.29
CA ILE A 354 4.81 16.35 -3.26
C ILE A 354 3.63 17.19 -2.78
N GLY A 355 3.75 17.78 -1.59
CA GLY A 355 2.75 18.63 -0.96
C GLY A 355 2.98 20.12 -1.13
N LEU A 356 2.07 20.92 -0.58
CA LEU A 356 2.18 22.38 -0.56
C LEU A 356 3.53 22.86 0.03
N GLY A 357 4.02 23.97 -0.50
CA GLY A 357 5.32 24.53 -0.08
C GLY A 357 6.53 23.67 -0.49
N GLY A 358 6.35 22.71 -1.40
CA GLY A 358 7.41 21.83 -1.89
C GLY A 358 7.81 20.76 -0.89
N THR A 359 6.91 20.40 0.03
CA THR A 359 7.17 19.33 0.99
C THR A 359 7.14 17.97 0.31
N VAL A 360 7.98 17.04 0.75
CA VAL A 360 8.03 15.66 0.24
C VAL A 360 7.73 14.71 1.38
N GLN A 361 6.63 13.95 1.28
CA GLN A 361 6.23 12.97 2.29
C GLN A 361 6.45 11.53 1.81
N ILE A 362 6.87 10.66 2.72
CA ILE A 362 7.11 9.24 2.41
C ILE A 362 7.01 8.37 3.67
N GLY A 363 6.38 7.20 3.54
CA GLY A 363 6.31 6.18 4.57
C GLY A 363 7.51 5.23 4.57
N SER A 364 7.77 4.57 5.68
CA SER A 364 8.89 3.64 5.83
C SER A 364 8.51 2.42 6.68
N PHE A 365 9.24 1.32 6.46
CA PHE A 365 9.08 0.07 7.20
C PHE A 365 9.69 0.13 8.62
N ASP A 366 10.26 1.27 9.01
CA ASP A 366 10.50 1.58 10.43
C ASP A 366 9.26 2.13 11.16
N SER A 367 8.09 2.05 10.53
CA SER A 367 6.80 2.50 11.06
C SER A 367 6.64 4.02 11.14
N VAL A 368 7.51 4.79 10.45
CA VAL A 368 7.51 6.26 10.49
C VAL A 368 7.13 6.84 9.13
N CYS A 369 6.21 7.83 9.15
CA CYS A 369 6.00 8.73 8.02
C CYS A 369 6.90 9.95 8.19
N TYR A 370 7.66 10.27 7.14
CA TYR A 370 8.59 11.41 7.11
C TYR A 370 8.05 12.50 6.20
N CYS A 371 8.33 13.76 6.54
CA CYS A 371 8.07 14.93 5.71
C CYS A 371 9.32 15.81 5.63
N PHE A 372 9.81 16.03 4.42
CA PHE A 372 10.96 16.86 4.11
C PHE A 372 10.53 18.20 3.50
N GLY A 373 11.27 19.28 3.74
CA GLY A 373 10.97 20.62 3.21
C GLY A 373 11.18 21.72 4.24
N ALA A 374 10.67 22.93 3.96
CA ALA A 374 10.84 24.07 4.87
C ALA A 374 10.35 23.73 6.29
N ALA A 375 11.28 23.77 7.24
CA ALA A 375 11.04 23.35 8.61
C ALA A 375 9.88 24.14 9.23
N SER A 376 8.79 23.45 9.59
CA SER A 376 7.95 23.94 10.67
C SER A 376 8.75 23.82 11.97
N ALA A 377 8.58 24.80 12.87
CA ALA A 377 9.26 24.81 14.15
C ALA A 377 9.07 23.46 14.86
N SER A 378 10.17 22.91 15.38
CA SER A 378 10.23 21.62 16.05
C SER A 378 9.10 21.49 17.08
N THR A 379 8.18 20.56 16.86
CA THR A 379 7.22 20.12 17.88
C THR A 379 7.69 18.73 18.35
N PRO A 380 7.80 18.46 19.66
CA PRO A 380 8.17 17.13 20.13
C PRO A 380 7.17 16.10 19.62
N THR A 381 7.65 14.93 19.18
CA THR A 381 6.84 13.74 18.88
C THR A 381 5.96 13.43 20.09
N PRO A 382 4.64 13.67 20.03
CA PRO A 382 3.77 13.22 21.11
C PRO A 382 3.66 11.71 21.02
N THR A 383 3.89 11.02 22.13
CA THR A 383 3.37 9.65 22.32
C THR A 383 1.86 9.71 22.04
N PRO A 384 1.30 8.83 21.19
CA PRO A 384 -0.11 8.87 20.85
C PRO A 384 -0.95 8.78 22.13
N GLU A 385 -1.67 9.86 22.44
CA GLU A 385 -2.72 9.81 23.44
C GLU A 385 -3.96 9.26 22.74
N LEU A 386 -4.35 8.03 23.10
CA LEU A 386 -5.50 7.34 22.56
C LEU A 386 -6.73 8.24 22.71
N THR A 387 -7.30 8.65 21.57
CA THR A 387 -8.66 9.20 21.58
C THR A 387 -9.59 8.02 21.90
N PRO A 388 -10.44 8.09 22.94
CA PRO A 388 -11.32 6.99 23.29
C PRO A 388 -12.32 6.75 22.16
N THR A 389 -12.13 5.65 21.43
CA THR A 389 -13.16 5.00 20.61
C THR A 389 -14.26 4.50 21.55
N PRO A 390 -15.56 4.65 21.23
CA PRO A 390 -16.61 3.99 22.01
C PRO A 390 -16.37 2.48 22.01
N GLU A 391 -16.26 1.88 23.21
CA GLU A 391 -16.05 0.43 23.42
C GLU A 391 -17.06 -0.41 22.62
N PRO A 392 -16.61 -1.25 21.67
CA PRO A 392 -17.25 -2.53 21.48
C PRO A 392 -16.85 -3.42 22.66
N THR A 393 -17.83 -4.08 23.27
CA THR A 393 -17.61 -5.02 24.39
C THR A 393 -16.60 -6.09 24.00
N GLU A 394 -15.40 -6.09 24.60
CA GLU A 394 -14.37 -7.11 24.39
C GLU A 394 -14.89 -8.50 24.77
N THR A 395 -15.04 -9.36 23.78
CA THR A 395 -14.99 -10.81 23.96
C THR A 395 -13.54 -11.25 23.92
N GLN A 396 -13.12 -12.08 24.89
CA GLN A 396 -11.76 -12.66 24.96
C GLN A 396 -11.34 -13.31 23.63
N PRO A 397 -10.03 -13.37 23.33
CA PRO A 397 -9.54 -14.00 22.12
C PRO A 397 -9.95 -15.48 22.08
N PRO A 398 -10.29 -15.99 20.89
CA PRO A 398 -10.81 -17.33 20.70
C PRO A 398 -9.76 -18.45 20.76
N LEU A 399 -8.47 -18.12 20.85
CA LEU A 399 -7.35 -19.07 20.90
C LEU A 399 -6.42 -18.71 22.06
N ASP A 400 -6.02 -19.69 22.87
CA ASP A 400 -5.05 -19.56 23.96
C ASP A 400 -4.02 -20.71 23.85
N LEU A 401 -2.77 -20.35 23.57
CA LEU A 401 -1.62 -21.23 23.43
C LEU A 401 -0.80 -21.24 24.72
N LYS A 402 -0.55 -22.44 25.26
CA LYS A 402 0.31 -22.64 26.45
C LYS A 402 1.43 -23.60 26.16
N VAL A 403 2.63 -23.21 26.54
CA VAL A 403 3.83 -24.04 26.46
C VAL A 403 4.23 -24.48 27.86
N ASN A 404 4.48 -25.78 28.05
CA ASN A 404 4.76 -26.35 29.38
C ASN A 404 6.10 -25.90 30.00
N SER A 405 7.06 -25.46 29.18
CA SER A 405 8.35 -24.92 29.61
C SER A 405 8.89 -23.93 28.57
N THR A 406 9.14 -22.68 28.97
CA THR A 406 9.73 -21.65 28.08
C THR A 406 11.25 -21.74 27.96
N SER A 407 11.89 -22.67 28.69
CA SER A 407 13.33 -22.92 28.61
C SER A 407 13.71 -24.39 28.85
N PRO A 408 13.37 -25.32 27.93
CA PRO A 408 13.70 -26.74 28.09
C PRO A 408 15.19 -27.01 27.89
N SER A 409 15.73 -28.01 28.60
CA SER A 409 17.09 -28.54 28.46
C SER A 409 17.13 -29.75 27.52
N ALA A 410 18.32 -30.14 27.07
CA ALA A 410 18.50 -31.32 26.22
C ALA A 410 17.99 -32.61 26.90
N GLY A 411 16.94 -33.21 26.35
CA GLY A 411 16.30 -34.43 26.86
C GLY A 411 15.04 -34.20 27.69
N ASP A 412 14.63 -32.95 27.90
CA ASP A 412 13.37 -32.61 28.56
C ASP A 412 12.16 -32.87 27.63
N GLU A 413 11.06 -33.34 28.22
CA GLU A 413 9.78 -33.51 27.54
C GLU A 413 9.11 -32.14 27.35
N PHE A 414 8.90 -31.75 26.08
CA PHE A 414 8.35 -30.45 25.71
C PHE A 414 6.98 -30.60 25.07
N THR A 415 6.01 -29.81 25.54
CA THR A 415 4.59 -29.93 25.16
C THR A 415 3.98 -28.54 24.93
N ALA A 416 3.34 -28.37 23.78
CA ALA A 416 2.49 -27.21 23.48
C ALA A 416 1.03 -27.64 23.56
N GLU A 417 0.25 -26.99 24.42
CA GLU A 417 -1.18 -27.19 24.58
C GLU A 417 -1.92 -25.99 24.01
N VAL A 418 -3.01 -26.25 23.29
CA VAL A 418 -3.88 -25.20 22.77
C VAL A 418 -5.28 -25.40 23.32
N SER A 419 -5.89 -24.30 23.73
CA SER A 419 -7.32 -24.21 23.99
C SER A 419 -8.00 -23.24 23.03
N VAL A 420 -9.16 -23.65 22.51
CA VAL A 420 -9.96 -22.87 21.55
C VAL A 420 -11.32 -22.61 22.18
N GLN A 421 -11.73 -21.34 22.27
CA GLN A 421 -13.07 -20.94 22.72
C GLN A 421 -14.13 -21.40 21.71
N PRO A 422 -15.41 -21.54 22.13
CA PRO A 422 -16.51 -21.86 21.23
C PRO A 422 -16.54 -20.97 19.98
N LEU A 423 -16.68 -21.56 18.80
CA LEU A 423 -16.71 -20.88 17.51
C LEU A 423 -17.80 -21.50 16.63
N GLU A 424 -18.66 -20.68 16.01
CA GLU A 424 -19.77 -21.19 15.18
C GLU A 424 -19.30 -21.75 13.82
N GLU A 425 -18.12 -21.33 13.35
CA GLU A 425 -17.55 -21.71 12.06
C GLU A 425 -16.65 -22.96 12.15
N THR A 426 -16.46 -23.64 11.02
CA THR A 426 -15.58 -24.82 10.92
C THR A 426 -14.16 -24.39 10.59
N PHE A 427 -13.17 -24.88 11.33
CA PHE A 427 -11.77 -24.46 11.19
C PHE A 427 -10.79 -25.65 11.32
N ASP A 428 -9.56 -25.43 10.86
CA ASP A 428 -8.40 -26.30 11.10
C ASP A 428 -7.35 -25.56 11.95
N ALA A 429 -6.65 -26.27 12.85
CA ALA A 429 -5.58 -25.71 13.67
C ALA A 429 -4.19 -26.17 13.18
N TYR A 430 -3.21 -25.27 13.26
CA TYR A 430 -1.82 -25.57 12.88
C TYR A 430 -0.80 -25.03 13.91
N GLY A 431 0.42 -25.58 13.89
CA GLY A 431 1.56 -25.13 14.68
C GLY A 431 2.82 -24.96 13.83
N VAL A 432 3.55 -23.86 14.03
CA VAL A 432 4.82 -23.53 13.33
C VAL A 432 5.90 -23.17 14.35
N VAL A 433 7.14 -23.58 14.08
CA VAL A 433 8.34 -23.19 14.83
C VAL A 433 9.22 -22.34 13.93
N LEU A 434 9.51 -21.11 14.36
CA LEU A 434 10.43 -20.19 13.67
C LEU A 434 11.76 -20.11 14.42
N GLY A 435 12.89 -20.38 13.77
CA GLY A 435 14.21 -20.25 14.39
C GLY A 435 15.31 -19.84 13.41
N ALA A 436 16.55 -19.77 13.89
CA ALA A 436 17.70 -19.33 13.09
C ALA A 436 17.95 -20.30 11.91
N GLY A 437 17.62 -19.85 10.70
CA GLY A 437 17.81 -20.62 9.47
C GLY A 437 16.54 -21.07 8.76
N GLY A 438 15.34 -20.77 9.29
CA GLY A 438 14.08 -20.99 8.56
C GLY A 438 12.86 -21.24 9.46
N ALA A 439 11.74 -21.59 8.82
CA ALA A 439 10.51 -22.03 9.47
C ALA A 439 10.35 -23.55 9.34
N TRP A 440 9.95 -24.21 10.41
CA TRP A 440 9.66 -25.64 10.43
C TRP A 440 8.26 -25.91 10.97
N SER A 441 7.68 -27.01 10.51
CA SER A 441 6.37 -27.51 10.90
C SER A 441 6.47 -29.01 11.10
N PHE A 442 5.62 -29.57 11.94
CA PHE A 442 5.68 -30.99 12.30
C PHE A 442 4.35 -31.71 12.02
N ASP A 443 4.43 -33.01 11.74
CA ASP A 443 3.29 -33.90 11.55
C ASP A 443 2.96 -34.60 12.88
N LEU A 444 1.77 -34.29 13.42
CA LEU A 444 1.26 -34.88 14.66
C LEU A 444 0.95 -36.38 14.56
N ALA A 445 0.81 -36.93 13.36
CA ALA A 445 0.60 -38.35 13.16
C ALA A 445 1.91 -39.17 13.13
N ASN A 446 3.09 -38.51 13.09
CA ASN A 446 4.38 -39.20 13.04
C ASN A 446 5.55 -38.37 13.65
N PRO A 447 5.71 -38.37 14.99
CA PRO A 447 6.56 -37.44 15.75
C PRO A 447 8.09 -37.67 15.62
N GLY A 448 8.57 -38.34 14.57
CA GLY A 448 9.98 -38.78 14.44
C GLY A 448 10.91 -37.93 13.58
N ALA A 449 10.43 -36.95 12.80
CA ALA A 449 11.30 -36.13 11.94
C ALA A 449 10.69 -34.75 11.59
N LEU A 450 11.52 -33.70 11.62
CA LEU A 450 11.20 -32.40 11.02
C LEU A 450 11.08 -32.58 9.49
N VAL A 451 9.95 -32.19 8.90
CA VAL A 451 9.71 -32.24 7.46
C VAL A 451 9.62 -30.80 6.93
N SER A 452 10.14 -30.52 5.73
CA SER A 452 9.92 -29.21 5.11
C SER A 452 8.47 -29.07 4.64
N GLY A 453 7.78 -28.05 5.10
CA GLY A 453 6.40 -27.71 4.70
C GLY A 453 5.34 -28.09 5.75
N VAL A 454 4.27 -27.30 5.81
CA VAL A 454 3.26 -27.33 6.87
C VAL A 454 2.13 -28.31 6.54
N ARG A 455 1.75 -29.15 7.52
CA ARG A 455 0.55 -30.01 7.44
C ARG A 455 -0.37 -29.72 8.63
N PRO A 456 -1.69 -29.57 8.41
CA PRO A 456 -2.61 -29.27 9.51
C PRO A 456 -2.79 -30.48 10.41
N LEU A 457 -3.17 -30.25 11.67
CA LEU A 457 -3.74 -31.30 12.50
C LEU A 457 -5.14 -31.59 11.92
N VAL A 458 -5.27 -32.59 11.05
CA VAL A 458 -6.56 -32.86 10.39
C VAL A 458 -7.58 -33.35 11.43
N ARG A 459 -8.51 -32.47 11.75
CA ARG A 459 -9.95 -32.75 11.73
C ARG A 459 -10.64 -31.40 11.64
N SER A 460 -11.29 -31.12 10.51
CA SER A 460 -12.25 -30.02 10.39
C SER A 460 -13.19 -30.10 11.58
N VAL A 461 -13.00 -29.18 12.54
CA VAL A 461 -13.78 -29.18 13.78
C VAL A 461 -15.07 -28.47 13.42
N PRO A 462 -16.23 -29.17 13.34
CA PRO A 462 -17.50 -28.49 13.20
C PRO A 462 -17.69 -27.57 14.40
N GLY A 463 -18.31 -26.41 14.21
CA GLY A 463 -18.38 -25.33 15.20
C GLY A 463 -18.43 -25.82 16.66
N LEU A 464 -17.50 -25.32 17.47
CA LEU A 464 -17.35 -25.66 18.88
C LEU A 464 -18.47 -24.99 19.69
N THR A 465 -19.25 -25.79 20.43
CA THR A 465 -20.19 -25.27 21.44
C THR A 465 -19.58 -25.17 22.84
N GLU A 466 -18.39 -25.75 23.04
CA GLU A 466 -17.63 -25.76 24.30
C GLU A 466 -16.13 -25.60 23.99
N VAL A 467 -15.35 -25.19 25.00
CA VAL A 467 -13.89 -25.01 24.86
C VAL A 467 -13.23 -26.34 24.51
N TRP A 468 -12.46 -26.36 23.43
CA TRP A 468 -11.65 -27.53 23.05
C TRP A 468 -10.22 -27.38 23.58
N GLY A 469 -9.61 -28.47 24.05
CA GLY A 469 -8.22 -28.51 24.49
C GLY A 469 -7.48 -29.70 23.89
N GLY A 470 -6.27 -29.49 23.37
CA GLY A 470 -5.47 -30.55 22.77
C GLY A 470 -3.97 -30.27 22.79
N THR A 471 -3.19 -31.34 22.90
CA THR A 471 -1.73 -31.28 22.78
C THR A 471 -1.33 -31.21 21.31
N LEU A 472 -0.68 -30.12 20.91
CA LEU A 472 -0.18 -29.92 19.55
C LEU A 472 1.19 -30.55 19.32
N PHE A 473 1.98 -30.87 20.35
CA PHE A 473 3.35 -31.35 20.13
C PHE A 473 3.91 -32.14 21.33
N HIS A 474 4.74 -33.16 21.04
CA HIS A 474 5.51 -33.93 22.03
C HIS A 474 6.88 -34.24 21.41
N MET A 475 8.01 -33.96 22.08
CA MET A 475 9.32 -34.30 21.53
C MET A 475 10.32 -34.78 22.58
N ASP A 476 10.93 -35.95 22.32
CA ASP A 476 11.96 -36.58 23.15
C ASP A 476 13.36 -36.49 22.51
N SER A 477 13.55 -35.64 21.49
CA SER A 477 14.78 -35.61 20.67
C SER A 477 15.06 -34.22 20.08
N ILE A 478 15.46 -33.26 20.91
CA ILE A 478 15.88 -31.92 20.45
C ILE A 478 17.10 -32.06 19.53
N PRO A 479 17.02 -31.65 18.24
CA PRO A 479 18.17 -31.67 17.34
C PRO A 479 19.30 -30.77 17.84
N ASP A 480 20.54 -31.27 17.80
CA ASP A 480 21.72 -30.57 18.34
C ASP A 480 21.93 -29.16 17.75
N TYR A 481 21.43 -28.88 16.55
CA TYR A 481 21.56 -27.59 15.86
C TYR A 481 20.57 -26.51 16.32
N LEU A 482 19.54 -26.86 17.12
CA LEU A 482 18.62 -25.90 17.73
C LEU A 482 19.06 -25.47 19.15
N ARG A 483 20.20 -25.97 19.64
CA ARG A 483 20.72 -25.61 20.97
C ARG A 483 21.33 -24.21 20.95
N GLY A 484 20.91 -23.35 21.89
CA GLY A 484 21.45 -21.99 22.07
C GLY A 484 20.90 -20.92 21.12
N ALA A 485 19.81 -21.21 20.39
CA ALA A 485 19.08 -20.24 19.57
C ALA A 485 17.60 -20.22 19.99
N GLY A 486 17.03 -19.02 20.20
CA GLY A 486 15.61 -18.87 20.50
C GLY A 486 14.75 -19.22 19.28
N PHE A 487 13.55 -19.77 19.53
CA PHE A 487 12.53 -19.95 18.51
C PHE A 487 11.16 -19.46 18.98
N THR A 488 10.31 -19.12 18.02
CA THR A 488 8.93 -18.70 18.27
C THR A 488 7.99 -19.83 17.85
N PHE A 489 7.16 -20.29 18.78
CA PHE A 489 6.01 -21.14 18.48
C PHE A 489 4.84 -20.27 18.08
N ILE A 490 4.20 -20.59 16.96
CA ILE A 490 3.00 -19.93 16.49
C ILE A 490 1.92 -20.98 16.31
N ALA A 491 0.77 -20.78 16.93
CA ALA A 491 -0.44 -21.55 16.67
C ALA A 491 -1.47 -20.64 16.01
N GLY A 492 -2.22 -21.16 15.05
CA GLY A 492 -3.28 -20.40 14.41
C GLY A 492 -4.44 -21.28 13.95
N LEU A 493 -5.60 -20.65 13.77
CA LEU A 493 -6.74 -21.25 13.09
C LEU A 493 -6.80 -20.78 11.64
N VAL A 494 -7.07 -21.69 10.72
CA VAL A 494 -7.32 -21.39 9.30
C VAL A 494 -8.73 -21.87 8.91
N PRO A 495 -9.33 -21.30 7.85
CA PRO A 495 -10.55 -21.86 7.27
C PRO A 495 -10.37 -23.34 6.91
N ALA A 496 -11.39 -24.16 7.13
CA ALA A 496 -11.31 -25.59 6.86
C ALA A 496 -10.86 -25.87 5.41
N GLY A 497 -9.78 -26.64 5.25
CA GLY A 497 -9.20 -26.98 3.95
C GLY A 497 -8.25 -25.94 3.35
N ALA A 498 -7.99 -24.81 4.02
CA ALA A 498 -6.97 -23.85 3.61
C ALA A 498 -5.54 -24.38 3.90
N PRO A 499 -4.51 -23.92 3.16
CA PRO A 499 -3.13 -24.26 3.48
C PRO A 499 -2.78 -23.78 4.90
N PRO A 500 -2.12 -24.60 5.73
CA PRO A 500 -1.79 -24.24 7.11
C PRO A 500 -0.56 -23.31 7.11
N ALA A 501 -0.76 -22.03 6.85
CA ALA A 501 0.31 -21.04 6.94
C ALA A 501 -0.21 -19.76 7.61
N VAL A 502 0.69 -19.03 8.25
CA VAL A 502 0.37 -17.77 8.97
C VAL A 502 -0.32 -16.76 8.06
N GLU A 503 -0.03 -16.78 6.76
CA GLU A 503 -0.66 -15.97 5.73
C GLU A 503 -2.15 -16.31 5.44
N TYR A 504 -2.64 -17.48 5.88
CA TYR A 504 -4.05 -17.90 5.76
C TYR A 504 -4.79 -17.93 7.10
N ALA A 505 -4.17 -17.48 8.18
CA ALA A 505 -4.76 -17.53 9.51
C ALA A 505 -5.91 -16.53 9.68
N ILE A 506 -6.94 -16.93 10.43
CA ILE A 506 -8.07 -16.06 10.76
C ILE A 506 -7.58 -14.98 11.74
N PRO A 507 -7.75 -13.67 11.43
CA PRO A 507 -7.30 -12.59 12.30
C PRO A 507 -7.92 -12.65 13.70
N GLY A 508 -7.11 -12.53 14.75
CA GLY A 508 -7.53 -12.71 16.15
C GLY A 508 -7.51 -14.16 16.65
N PHE A 509 -7.21 -15.12 15.78
CA PHE A 509 -7.11 -16.56 16.09
C PHE A 509 -5.68 -17.08 15.85
N VAL A 510 -4.67 -16.25 16.12
CA VAL A 510 -3.26 -16.61 16.11
C VAL A 510 -2.68 -16.24 17.46
N ASP A 511 -1.96 -17.17 18.05
CA ASP A 511 -1.25 -16.96 19.32
C ASP A 511 0.20 -17.42 19.17
N GLN A 512 1.11 -16.76 19.86
CA GLN A 512 2.55 -17.01 19.74
C GLN A 512 3.25 -16.99 21.08
N GLU A 513 4.16 -17.93 21.28
CA GLU A 513 4.95 -18.07 22.49
C GLU A 513 6.44 -18.17 22.14
N GLN A 514 7.26 -17.33 22.78
CA GLN A 514 8.71 -17.37 22.60
C GLN A 514 9.34 -18.35 23.58
N VAL A 515 10.23 -19.20 23.07
CA VAL A 515 10.90 -20.24 23.85
C VAL A 515 12.39 -20.21 23.56
N GLU A 516 13.19 -20.26 24.62
CA GLU A 516 14.65 -20.19 24.54
C GLU A 516 15.28 -21.47 25.12
N ILE A 517 15.92 -22.30 24.28
CA ILE A 517 16.61 -23.52 24.76
C ILE A 517 17.95 -23.15 25.39
N ARG A 518 18.16 -23.57 26.63
CA ARG A 518 19.42 -23.40 27.38
C ARG A 518 20.36 -24.59 27.25
#